data_AF-A0A7R9TMB1-F1
#
_entry.id   AF-A0A7R9TMB1-F1
#
_cell.length_a   1.000
_cell.length_b   1.000
_cell.length_c   1.000
_cell.angle_alpha   90.00
_cell.angle_beta   90.00
_cell.angle_gamma   90.00
#
_symmetry.space_group_name_H-M   'P 1'
#
loop_
_entity.id
_entity.type
_entity.pdbx_description
1 polymer ?
#
loop_
_entity_poly.entity_id
_entity_poly.type
_entity_poly.pdbx_seq_one_letter_code
_entity_poly.pdbx_strand_id
1 'polypeptide(L)'
;AVAAARNALFRCAYCARDVSAVPRIACADAACAAGPKGGVDLCVECFSAGVQLGAHRPWHAYRVVDNLSFPLFEAGWGADEEILLLEAIERFGMDNWEEVAGHVATKSLAECRRHYRAVYLESATAPLPRTDESALLCAPSPAARKAQAARVRT
;
A
#
# COMPACT_ATOMS: atom_id res chain seq x y z
N ALA A 1 20.75 14.70 -4.11
CA ALA A 1 19.97 13.46 -4.07
C ALA A 1 19.19 13.36 -5.37
N VAL A 2 19.66 12.55 -6.32
CA VAL A 2 18.91 12.27 -7.54
C VAL A 2 17.79 11.33 -7.11
N ALA A 3 16.57 11.85 -7.01
CA ALA A 3 15.38 11.02 -6.91
C ALA A 3 15.44 10.07 -8.12
N ALA A 4 15.71 8.79 -7.89
CA ALA A 4 15.58 7.79 -8.92
C ALA A 4 14.19 7.98 -9.52
N ALA A 5 14.13 8.20 -10.84
CA ALA A 5 12.87 8.33 -11.55
C ALA A 5 12.14 7.01 -11.39
N ARG A 6 11.28 6.92 -10.36
CA ARG A 6 10.38 5.79 -10.18
C ARG A 6 9.48 5.79 -11.41
N ASN A 7 9.66 4.81 -12.28
CA ASN A 7 8.71 4.60 -13.36
C ASN A 7 7.35 4.37 -12.70
N ALA A 8 6.39 5.26 -12.98
CA ALA A 8 5.02 5.12 -12.52
C ALA A 8 4.49 3.74 -12.96
N LEU A 9 4.18 2.88 -12.00
CA LEU A 9 3.61 1.56 -12.24
C LEU A 9 2.20 1.70 -12.82
N PHE A 10 1.45 2.71 -12.37
CA PHE A 10 0.10 3.00 -12.80
C PHE A 10 -0.05 4.48 -13.16
N ARG A 11 -0.74 4.76 -14.27
CA ARG A 11 -1.06 6.13 -14.70
C ARG A 11 -2.54 6.23 -15.03
N CYS A 12 -3.15 7.36 -14.67
CA CYS A 12 -4.51 7.66 -15.07
C CYS A 12 -4.62 7.62 -16.61
N ALA A 13 -5.54 6.82 -17.13
CA ALA A 13 -5.73 6.62 -18.57
C ALA A 13 -6.21 7.89 -19.29
N TYR A 14 -6.80 8.84 -18.55
CA TYR A 14 -7.27 10.12 -19.09
C TYR A 14 -6.22 11.24 -18.97
N CYS A 15 -5.84 11.63 -17.74
CA CYS A 15 -4.96 12.79 -17.52
C CYS A 15 -3.46 12.44 -17.44
N ALA A 16 -3.10 11.16 -17.58
CA ALA A 16 -1.72 10.65 -17.52
C ALA A 16 -0.96 10.89 -16.19
N ARG A 17 -1.63 11.42 -15.15
CA ARG A 17 -1.08 11.57 -13.80
C ARG A 17 -0.65 10.21 -13.24
N ASP A 18 0.49 10.17 -12.56
CA ASP A 18 0.92 9.01 -11.78
C ASP A 18 -0.07 8.75 -10.63
N VAL A 19 -0.61 7.54 -10.57
CA VAL A 19 -1.55 7.09 -9.53
C VAL A 19 -1.01 5.87 -8.78
N SER A 20 0.31 5.66 -8.82
CA SER A 20 0.95 4.48 -8.22
C SER A 20 1.02 4.58 -6.70
N ALA A 21 1.09 5.79 -6.17
CA ALA A 21 1.25 6.07 -4.73
C ALA A 21 -0.03 6.64 -4.09
N VAL A 22 -1.18 6.60 -4.77
CA VAL A 22 -2.47 7.11 -4.26
C VAL A 22 -3.59 6.15 -4.64
N PRO A 23 -4.73 6.17 -3.94
CA PRO A 23 -5.89 5.36 -4.33
C PRO A 23 -6.31 5.67 -5.76
N ARG A 24 -6.60 4.60 -6.51
CA ARG A 24 -6.99 4.66 -7.93
C ARG A 24 -8.22 3.82 -8.19
N ILE A 25 -8.94 4.17 -9.25
CA ILE A 25 -10.14 3.44 -9.67
C ILE A 25 -9.78 2.56 -10.87
N ALA A 26 -9.77 1.25 -10.66
CA ALA A 26 -9.54 0.27 -11.70
C ALA A 26 -10.88 -0.16 -12.32
N CYS A 27 -11.07 0.04 -13.61
CA CYS A 27 -12.23 -0.50 -14.31
C CYS A 27 -12.17 -2.04 -14.27
N ALA A 28 -13.29 -2.68 -13.93
CA ALA A 28 -13.44 -4.13 -13.83
C ALA A 28 -14.25 -4.74 -14.99
N ASP A 29 -14.74 -3.91 -15.91
CA ASP A 29 -15.48 -4.36 -17.08
C ASP A 29 -14.57 -5.03 -18.14
N ALA A 30 -15.04 -6.15 -18.69
CA ALA A 30 -14.32 -6.93 -19.70
C ALA A 30 -13.99 -6.12 -20.97
N ALA A 31 -14.85 -5.18 -21.36
CA ALA A 31 -14.61 -4.30 -22.50
C ALA A 31 -13.37 -3.40 -22.30
N CYS A 32 -13.00 -3.13 -21.05
CA CYS A 32 -11.82 -2.33 -20.70
C CYS A 32 -10.56 -3.19 -20.47
N ALA A 33 -10.73 -4.46 -20.11
CA ALA A 33 -9.63 -5.40 -19.90
C ALA A 33 -8.90 -5.74 -21.22
N ALA A 34 -9.61 -5.74 -22.34
CA ALA A 34 -9.07 -6.07 -23.67
C ALA A 34 -8.26 -4.92 -24.34
N GLY A 35 -8.07 -3.79 -23.67
CA GLY A 35 -7.34 -2.65 -24.24
C GLY A 35 -5.83 -2.88 -24.40
N PRO A 36 -5.13 -2.05 -25.20
CA PRO A 36 -3.70 -2.21 -25.49
C PRO A 36 -2.78 -2.08 -24.27
N LYS A 37 -3.31 -1.62 -23.12
CA LYS A 37 -2.60 -1.53 -21.83
C LYS A 37 -3.11 -2.50 -20.76
N GLY A 38 -4.02 -3.42 -21.10
CA GLY A 38 -4.49 -4.47 -20.19
C GLY A 38 -5.42 -4.00 -19.06
N GLY A 39 -6.09 -2.85 -19.23
CA GLY A 39 -7.01 -2.28 -18.24
C GLY A 39 -7.12 -0.76 -18.33
N VAL A 40 -8.08 -0.18 -17.61
CA VAL A 40 -8.27 1.28 -17.49
C VAL A 40 -8.22 1.66 -16.02
N ASP A 41 -7.23 2.45 -15.66
CA ASP A 41 -7.08 3.03 -14.33
C ASP A 41 -7.34 4.53 -14.39
N LEU A 42 -8.13 5.06 -13.47
CA LEU A 42 -8.44 6.48 -13.36
C LEU A 42 -8.02 7.00 -11.98
N CYS A 43 -7.55 8.25 -11.93
CA CYS A 43 -7.50 8.97 -10.67
C CYS A 43 -8.93 9.28 -10.19
N VAL A 44 -9.09 9.50 -8.89
CA VAL A 44 -10.40 9.74 -8.27
C VAL A 44 -11.13 10.90 -8.95
N GLU A 45 -10.43 11.98 -9.29
CA GLU A 45 -11.03 13.16 -9.92
C GLU A 45 -11.57 12.87 -11.32
N CYS A 46 -10.83 12.12 -12.15
CA CYS A 46 -11.28 11.73 -13.48
C CYS A 46 -12.45 10.75 -13.43
N PHE A 47 -12.43 9.82 -12.47
CA PHE A 47 -13.54 8.91 -12.24
C PHE A 47 -14.81 9.69 -11.84
N SER A 48 -14.70 10.62 -10.88
CA SER A 48 -15.82 11.46 -10.44
C SER A 48 -16.36 12.38 -11.54
N ALA A 49 -15.52 12.81 -12.48
CA ALA A 49 -15.93 13.58 -13.65
C ALA A 49 -16.65 12.74 -14.73
N GLY A 50 -16.68 11.40 -14.59
CA GLY A 50 -17.38 10.51 -15.51
C GLY A 50 -16.73 10.42 -16.90
N VAL A 51 -15.40 10.50 -16.97
CA VAL A 51 -14.68 10.50 -18.26
C VAL A 51 -14.96 9.23 -19.07
N GLN A 52 -15.09 9.38 -20.38
CA GLN A 52 -15.27 8.29 -21.33
C GLN A 52 -14.02 8.15 -22.19
N LEU A 53 -13.53 6.91 -22.38
CA LEU A 53 -12.27 6.67 -23.08
C LEU A 53 -12.35 5.36 -23.89
N GLY A 54 -12.40 5.46 -25.23
CA GLY A 54 -12.53 4.27 -26.08
C GLY A 54 -13.76 3.42 -25.70
N ALA A 55 -13.53 2.16 -25.30
CA ALA A 55 -14.57 1.25 -24.82
C ALA A 55 -15.01 1.51 -23.36
N HIS A 56 -14.25 2.30 -22.59
CA HIS A 56 -14.61 2.61 -21.21
C HIS A 56 -15.83 3.53 -21.12
N ARG A 57 -16.70 3.24 -20.15
CA ARG A 57 -17.84 4.07 -19.77
C ARG A 57 -17.85 4.28 -18.25
N PRO A 58 -18.34 5.44 -17.78
CA PRO A 58 -18.31 5.77 -16.36
C PRO A 58 -19.22 4.90 -15.48
N TRP A 59 -20.15 4.17 -16.08
CA TRP A 59 -21.04 3.23 -15.38
C TRP A 59 -20.52 1.78 -15.37
N HIS A 60 -19.32 1.53 -15.88
CA HIS A 60 -18.71 0.21 -15.80
C HIS A 60 -18.44 -0.18 -14.34
N ALA A 61 -18.51 -1.48 -14.06
CA ALA A 61 -18.07 -2.02 -12.78
C ALA A 61 -16.61 -1.64 -12.52
N TYR A 62 -16.26 -1.35 -11.27
CA TYR A 62 -14.93 -0.87 -10.90
C TYR A 62 -14.48 -1.43 -9.55
N ARG A 63 -13.17 -1.31 -9.29
CA ARG A 63 -12.54 -1.61 -8.00
C ARG A 63 -11.78 -0.38 -7.52
N VAL A 64 -11.90 -0.07 -6.24
CA VAL A 64 -11.02 0.91 -5.59
C VAL A 64 -9.76 0.17 -5.18
N VAL A 65 -8.62 0.62 -5.70
CA VAL A 65 -7.31 0.03 -5.40
C VAL A 65 -6.55 1.02 -4.54
N ASP A 66 -6.27 0.62 -3.30
CA ASP A 66 -5.47 1.38 -2.35
C ASP A 66 -3.98 1.05 -2.51
N ASN A 67 -3.12 1.93 -1.99
CA ASN A 67 -1.66 1.76 -1.98
C ASN A 67 -1.15 1.07 -0.70
N LEU A 68 -2.05 0.67 0.21
CA LEU A 68 -1.75 0.00 1.48
C LEU A 68 -0.85 0.81 2.46
N SER A 69 -0.72 2.13 2.27
CA SER A 69 0.13 3.01 3.10
C SER A 69 -0.43 3.34 4.50
N PHE A 70 -1.34 2.53 5.02
CA PHE A 70 -1.94 2.72 6.34
C PHE A 70 -1.20 1.89 7.41
N PRO A 71 -1.12 2.36 8.67
CA PRO A 71 -0.44 1.62 9.72
C PRO A 71 -1.17 0.33 10.08
N LEU A 72 -0.45 -0.80 10.13
CA LEU A 72 -1.04 -2.11 10.41
C LEU A 72 -0.81 -2.56 11.87
N PHE A 73 0.45 -2.70 12.28
CA PHE A 73 0.82 -3.14 13.64
C PHE A 73 1.45 -2.02 14.48
N GLU A 74 2.28 -1.17 13.86
CA GLU A 74 2.95 -0.04 14.51
C GLU A 74 2.65 1.26 13.73
N ALA A 75 2.42 2.38 14.43
CA ALA A 75 1.95 3.62 13.80
C ALA A 75 2.93 4.21 12.75
N GLY A 76 4.19 3.80 12.79
CA GLY A 76 5.23 4.19 11.83
C GLY A 76 5.45 3.19 10.70
N TRP A 77 4.69 2.09 10.64
CA TRP A 77 4.85 1.00 9.68
C TRP A 77 3.58 0.80 8.87
N GLY A 78 3.64 1.14 7.57
CA GLY A 78 2.56 0.92 6.61
C GLY A 78 2.38 -0.55 6.27
N ALA A 79 1.16 -0.98 5.94
CA ALA A 79 0.90 -2.37 5.54
C ALA A 79 1.69 -2.80 4.29
N ASP A 80 1.98 -1.85 3.38
CA ASP A 80 2.92 -2.04 2.28
C ASP A 80 4.36 -2.31 2.77
N GLU A 81 4.82 -1.55 3.77
CA GLU A 81 6.13 -1.76 4.39
C GLU A 81 6.23 -3.11 5.11
N GLU A 82 5.16 -3.57 5.78
CA GLU A 82 5.10 -4.90 6.41
C GLU A 82 5.27 -6.02 5.38
N ILE A 83 4.61 -5.90 4.22
CA ILE A 83 4.74 -6.86 3.12
C ILE A 83 6.19 -6.86 2.60
N LEU A 84 6.74 -5.68 2.30
CA LEU A 84 8.12 -5.56 1.81
C LEU A 84 9.14 -6.12 2.81
N LEU A 85 8.93 -5.92 4.12
CA LEU A 85 9.79 -6.47 5.16
C LEU A 85 9.79 -8.00 5.13
N LEU A 86 8.61 -8.62 5.07
CA LEU A 86 8.49 -10.09 5.05
C LEU A 86 9.03 -10.69 3.76
N GLU A 87 8.74 -10.08 2.60
CA GLU A 87 9.30 -10.49 1.30
C GLU A 87 10.84 -10.41 1.30
N ALA A 88 11.40 -9.36 1.88
CA ALA A 88 12.83 -9.19 1.99
C ALA A 88 13.47 -10.23 2.92
N ILE A 89 12.83 -10.55 4.04
CA ILE A 89 13.32 -11.59 4.96
C ILE A 89 13.25 -12.98 4.31
N GLU A 90 12.18 -13.28 3.57
CA GLU A 90 12.07 -14.52 2.78
C GLU A 90 13.20 -14.62 1.74
N ARG A 91 13.50 -13.51 1.06
CA ARG A 91 14.50 -13.47 -0.01
C ARG A 91 15.95 -13.49 0.48
N PHE A 92 16.29 -12.67 1.47
CA PHE A 92 17.66 -12.39 1.89
C PHE A 92 18.05 -13.07 3.20
N GLY A 93 17.07 -13.58 3.96
CA GLY A 93 17.27 -14.18 5.26
C GLY A 93 17.35 -13.17 6.40
N MET A 94 17.08 -13.66 7.62
CA MET A 94 16.93 -12.86 8.85
C MET A 94 18.24 -12.27 9.44
N ASP A 95 19.40 -12.54 8.85
CA ASP A 95 20.68 -11.97 9.32
C ASP A 95 21.21 -10.87 8.40
N ASN A 96 20.64 -10.70 7.20
CA ASN A 96 21.08 -9.71 6.23
C ASN A 96 20.21 -8.44 6.25
N TRP A 97 20.23 -7.75 7.39
CA TRP A 97 19.38 -6.58 7.61
C TRP A 97 19.70 -5.37 6.73
N GLU A 98 20.88 -5.34 6.11
CA GLU A 98 21.30 -4.28 5.18
C GLU A 98 20.53 -4.40 3.86
N GLU A 99 20.50 -5.59 3.26
CA GLU A 99 19.68 -5.86 2.07
C GLU A 99 18.19 -5.73 2.37
N VAL A 100 17.74 -6.16 3.56
CA VAL A 100 16.33 -6.02 3.98
C VAL A 100 15.92 -4.55 4.03
N ALA A 101 16.69 -3.70 4.69
CA ALA A 101 16.42 -2.27 4.72
C ALA A 101 16.49 -1.62 3.33
N GLY A 102 17.43 -2.05 2.50
CA GLY A 102 17.51 -1.64 1.10
C GLY A 102 16.25 -1.96 0.30
N HIS A 103 15.62 -3.12 0.57
CA HIS A 103 14.39 -3.55 -0.08
C HIS A 103 13.15 -2.76 0.39
N VAL A 104 13.03 -2.53 1.69
CA VAL A 104 11.94 -1.71 2.26
C VAL A 104 12.09 -0.24 1.84
N ALA A 105 13.33 0.24 1.66
CA ALA A 105 13.72 1.56 1.14
C ALA A 105 13.31 2.79 1.99
N THR A 106 12.36 2.65 2.91
CA THR A 106 11.83 3.73 3.77
C THR A 106 12.28 3.63 5.22
N LYS A 107 12.90 2.52 5.61
CA LYS A 107 13.28 2.19 6.99
C LYS A 107 14.76 1.82 7.06
N SER A 108 15.41 2.17 8.17
CA SER A 108 16.80 1.80 8.42
C SER A 108 16.93 0.33 8.85
N LEU A 109 18.14 -0.21 8.70
CA LEU A 109 18.52 -1.54 9.19
C LEU A 109 18.09 -1.80 10.63
N ALA A 110 18.35 -0.84 11.52
CA ALA A 110 18.04 -0.94 12.93
C ALA A 110 16.52 -0.95 13.18
N GLU A 111 15.75 -0.15 12.42
CA GLU A 111 14.29 -0.13 12.50
C GLU A 111 13.68 -1.43 12.01
N CYS A 112 14.11 -1.95 10.85
CA CYS A 112 13.63 -3.23 10.31
C CYS A 112 13.86 -4.37 11.29
N ARG A 113 15.08 -4.48 11.84
CA ARG A 113 15.43 -5.52 12.82
C ARG A 113 14.62 -5.42 14.10
N ARG A 114 14.49 -4.21 14.65
CA ARG A 114 13.72 -3.95 15.88
C ARG A 114 12.26 -4.33 15.67
N HIS A 115 11.67 -3.84 14.58
CA HIS A 115 10.26 -4.02 14.29
C HIS A 115 9.93 -5.49 14.05
N TYR A 116 10.69 -6.19 13.20
CA TYR A 116 10.49 -7.61 12.95
C TYR A 116 10.55 -8.44 14.25
N ARG A 117 11.52 -8.14 15.12
CA ARG A 117 11.64 -8.80 16.42
C ARG A 117 10.41 -8.55 17.28
N ALA A 118 10.00 -7.31 17.46
CA ALA A 118 8.91 -6.95 18.36
C ALA A 118 7.55 -7.47 17.86
N VAL A 119 7.26 -7.37 16.56
CA VAL A 119 5.94 -7.68 16.00
C VAL A 119 5.77 -9.15 15.66
N TYR A 120 6.82 -9.85 15.23
CA TYR A 120 6.72 -11.23 14.74
C TYR A 120 7.36 -12.24 15.70
N LEU A 121 8.57 -11.98 16.21
CA LEU A 121 9.30 -12.94 17.04
C LEU A 121 8.88 -12.92 18.51
N GLU A 122 8.70 -11.73 19.07
CA GLU A 122 8.30 -11.51 20.47
C GLU A 122 6.77 -11.39 20.62
N SER A 123 6.03 -11.66 19.54
CA SER A 123 4.58 -11.71 19.55
C SER A 123 4.07 -12.75 20.54
N ALA A 124 3.07 -12.39 21.32
CA ALA A 124 2.38 -13.34 22.20
C ALA A 124 1.72 -14.51 21.43
N THR A 125 1.48 -14.33 20.12
CA THR A 125 0.91 -15.34 19.21
C THR A 125 1.92 -15.88 18.21
N ALA A 126 3.23 -15.73 18.50
CA ALA A 126 4.30 -16.26 17.65
C ALA A 126 4.03 -17.73 17.26
N PRO A 127 4.26 -18.13 15.99
CA PRO A 127 5.04 -17.42 14.97
C PRO A 127 4.28 -16.33 14.19
N LEU A 128 3.00 -16.11 14.47
CA LEU A 128 2.19 -15.10 13.78
C LEU A 128 2.11 -13.79 14.59
N PRO A 129 2.04 -12.62 13.93
CA PRO A 129 1.74 -11.38 14.63
C PRO A 129 0.32 -11.42 15.21
N ARG A 130 0.05 -10.57 16.19
CA ARG A 130 -1.31 -10.43 16.73
C ARG A 130 -2.21 -9.74 15.72
N THR A 131 -3.26 -10.43 15.28
CA THR A 131 -4.20 -9.96 14.26
C THR A 131 -5.64 -9.81 14.77
N ASP A 132 -5.85 -9.90 16.08
CA ASP A 132 -7.18 -9.62 16.63
C ASP A 132 -7.56 -8.15 16.42
N GLU A 133 -8.85 -7.86 16.22
CA GLU A 133 -9.38 -6.52 15.90
C GLU A 133 -8.97 -5.43 16.90
N SER A 134 -8.56 -5.81 18.13
CA SER A 134 -8.10 -4.86 19.14
C SER A 134 -6.61 -4.50 19.02
N ALA A 135 -5.83 -5.33 18.31
CA ALA A 135 -4.40 -5.15 18.09
C ALA A 135 -4.08 -4.44 16.77
N LEU A 136 -4.97 -4.51 15.78
CA LEU A 136 -4.76 -3.88 14.48
C LEU A 136 -5.02 -2.37 14.54
N LEU A 137 -4.03 -1.60 14.08
CA LEU A 137 -4.13 -0.15 13.93
C LEU A 137 -5.05 0.26 12.78
N CYS A 138 -5.34 -0.65 11.85
CA CYS A 138 -6.28 -0.42 10.76
C CYS A 138 -7.75 -0.64 11.14
N ALA A 139 -8.06 -0.80 12.43
CA ALA A 139 -9.40 -1.13 12.94
C ALA A 139 -10.50 -0.16 12.42
N PRO A 140 -11.72 -0.66 12.19
CA PRO A 140 -12.55 -0.31 11.03
C PRO A 140 -13.26 1.06 11.09
N SER A 141 -13.29 1.76 12.23
CA SER A 141 -14.15 2.94 12.35
C SER A 141 -13.43 4.27 12.03
N PRO A 142 -14.12 5.23 11.37
CA PRO A 142 -13.65 6.61 11.24
C PRO A 142 -13.29 7.28 12.59
N ALA A 143 -13.93 6.83 13.68
CA ALA A 143 -13.64 7.31 15.03
C ALA A 143 -12.29 6.78 15.56
N ALA A 144 -11.97 5.52 15.28
CA ALA A 144 -10.66 4.92 15.61
C ALA A 144 -9.53 5.64 14.86
N ARG A 145 -9.74 5.94 13.57
CA ARG A 145 -8.80 6.75 12.75
C ARG A 145 -8.55 8.15 13.33
N LYS A 146 -9.59 8.84 13.81
CA LYS A 146 -9.46 10.16 14.48
C LYS A 146 -8.72 10.07 15.82
N ALA A 147 -9.01 9.06 16.63
CA ALA A 147 -8.36 8.85 17.92
C ALA A 147 -6.87 8.52 17.76
N GLN A 148 -6.51 7.81 16.70
CA GLN A 148 -5.13 7.41 16.43
C GLN A 148 -4.27 8.56 15.87
N ALA A 149 -4.81 9.37 14.96
CA ALA A 149 -4.13 10.58 14.48
C ALA A 149 -3.81 11.59 15.61
N ALA A 150 -4.58 11.56 16.71
CA ALA A 150 -4.33 12.37 17.89
C ALA A 150 -3.18 11.85 18.78
N ARG A 151 -2.90 10.53 18.77
CA ARG A 151 -1.83 9.90 19.57
C ARG A 151 -0.43 10.02 18.97
N VAL A 152 -0.32 10.26 17.66
CA VAL A 152 0.96 10.42 16.95
C VAL A 152 1.54 11.85 17.11
N ARG A 153 0.77 12.77 17.71
CA ARG A 153 1.15 14.19 17.89
C ARG A 153 1.56 14.56 19.33
N THR A 154 1.67 13.59 20.22
CA THR A 154 2.11 13.73 21.62
C THR A 154 3.37 12.91 21.84
#